data_AF-A0A7Y4YWS4-F1
#
_entry.id   AF-A0A7Y4YWS4-F1
#
_cell.length_a   1.000
_cell.length_b   1.000
_cell.length_c   1.000
_cell.angle_alpha   90.00
_cell.angle_beta   90.00
_cell.angle_gamma   90.00
#
_symmetry.space_group_name_H-M   'P 1'
#
loop_
_entity.id
_entity.type
_entity.pdbx_description
1 polymer ?
#
loop_
_entity_poly.entity_id
_entity_poly.type
_entity_poly.pdbx_seq_one_letter_code
_entity_poly.pdbx_strand_id
1 'polypeptide(L)'
;MPCPWPAPRRPAGRFRPPLRRPCPGGRRAGRPLTLNCSARDRGQAACAGGWSGIVTNAYSGTRRYLALWFPFLPADRLRIQQPDRCSAPTGRPPDAPLVFTAKVKGALVLCAVDPCAQALGLAPGLTLADARAREPGLVVAEMDADADRHWLDRLARRCLRWSPQVTPVTPDGITIDITGAAHLFGGEAGLAVQIKDALAGIGMTLRLACAATPEAAQALARHAPLPIRDEACAIRTLPVIALGLEDEATRALQRAGLKTIGALAARPSPALAARFGAQAVTALRRLTGEEQAPIAPLVPHRPLRFT
;
A
#
# COMPACT_ATOMS: atom_id res chain seq x y z
N MET A 1 -18.07 -19.95 -56.09
CA MET A 1 -18.96 -20.49 -55.04
C MET A 1 -18.63 -19.80 -53.73
N PRO A 2 -19.52 -18.99 -53.14
CA PRO A 2 -19.24 -18.24 -51.91
C PRO A 2 -19.68 -19.04 -50.66
N CYS A 3 -18.83 -19.05 -49.64
CA CYS A 3 -19.13 -19.58 -48.32
C CYS A 3 -20.09 -18.65 -47.55
N PRO A 4 -21.06 -19.18 -46.79
CA PRO A 4 -21.99 -18.37 -45.99
C PRO A 4 -21.43 -18.09 -44.60
N TRP A 5 -21.40 -16.81 -44.22
CA TRP A 5 -21.25 -16.36 -42.83
C TRP A 5 -22.56 -16.58 -42.04
N PRO A 6 -22.54 -16.99 -40.76
CA PRO A 6 -23.71 -16.91 -39.90
C PRO A 6 -23.83 -15.55 -39.20
N ALA A 7 -25.07 -15.05 -39.14
CA ALA A 7 -25.51 -13.80 -38.52
C ALA A 7 -25.36 -13.75 -36.98
N PRO A 8 -25.30 -12.55 -36.36
CA PRO A 8 -25.09 -12.37 -34.92
C PRO A 8 -26.35 -12.67 -34.09
N ARG A 9 -26.17 -13.33 -32.94
CA ARG A 9 -27.23 -13.60 -31.95
C ARG A 9 -27.57 -12.33 -31.15
N ARG A 10 -28.87 -12.08 -30.98
CA ARG A 10 -29.47 -10.96 -30.23
C ARG A 10 -29.13 -11.01 -28.72
N PRO A 11 -29.02 -9.86 -28.04
CA PRO A 11 -28.78 -9.83 -26.60
C PRO A 11 -30.06 -10.13 -25.79
N ALA A 12 -29.93 -11.03 -24.82
CA ALA A 12 -30.97 -11.37 -23.87
C ALA A 12 -31.11 -10.29 -22.77
N GLY A 13 -32.34 -9.80 -22.60
CA GLY A 13 -32.99 -9.48 -21.33
C GLY A 13 -32.26 -8.61 -20.30
N ARG A 14 -32.63 -7.31 -20.23
CA ARG A 14 -32.39 -6.45 -19.07
C ARG A 14 -33.12 -6.99 -17.82
N PHE A 15 -32.36 -7.37 -16.79
CA PHE A 15 -32.88 -7.66 -15.46
C PHE A 15 -33.23 -6.35 -14.73
N ARG A 16 -34.50 -6.15 -14.36
CA ARG A 16 -34.95 -5.05 -13.50
C ARG A 16 -34.98 -5.51 -12.03
N PRO A 17 -34.43 -4.76 -11.06
CA PRO A 17 -34.56 -5.08 -9.65
C PRO A 17 -35.94 -4.66 -9.10
N PRO A 18 -36.49 -5.37 -8.08
CA PRO A 18 -37.77 -5.01 -7.49
C PRO A 18 -37.69 -3.79 -6.58
N LEU A 19 -38.66 -2.89 -6.74
CA LEU A 19 -38.92 -1.71 -5.92
C LEU A 19 -39.28 -2.13 -4.48
N ARG A 20 -38.47 -1.73 -3.49
CA ARG A 20 -38.81 -1.87 -2.07
C ARG A 20 -39.80 -0.77 -1.67
N ARG A 21 -40.96 -1.18 -1.16
CA ARG A 21 -41.97 -0.30 -0.55
C ARG A 21 -41.48 0.24 0.81
N PRO A 22 -41.81 1.49 1.19
CA PRO A 22 -41.52 2.03 2.51
C PRO A 22 -42.53 1.52 3.55
N CYS A 23 -42.05 1.20 4.76
CA CYS A 23 -42.90 1.00 5.94
C CYS A 23 -42.95 2.29 6.78
N PRO A 24 -44.06 2.51 7.53
CA PRO A 24 -44.45 3.82 8.03
C PRO A 24 -43.80 4.17 9.38
N GLY A 25 -43.76 5.48 9.66
CA GLY A 25 -43.10 6.05 10.82
C GLY A 25 -43.77 5.80 12.17
N GLY A 26 -42.98 5.97 13.22
CA GLY A 26 -43.42 6.15 14.60
C GLY A 26 -42.53 7.17 15.28
N ARG A 27 -43.11 8.33 15.63
CA ARG A 27 -42.48 9.38 16.45
C ARG A 27 -42.56 9.02 17.93
N ARG A 28 -41.53 9.40 18.70
CA ARG A 28 -41.56 10.15 19.99
C ARG A 28 -40.11 10.14 20.54
N ALA A 29 -39.40 11.26 20.59
CA ALA A 29 -39.47 12.31 21.62
C ALA A 29 -39.07 11.80 23.02
N GLY A 30 -37.84 12.13 23.42
CA GLY A 30 -37.28 11.94 24.75
C GLY A 30 -35.90 12.58 24.83
N ARG A 31 -35.85 13.83 25.31
CA ARG A 31 -34.65 14.66 25.51
C ARG A 31 -34.14 14.49 26.96
N PRO A 32 -33.01 15.10 27.36
CA PRO A 32 -31.79 14.41 27.80
C PRO A 32 -31.63 14.39 29.33
N LEU A 33 -30.89 13.41 29.85
CA LEU A 33 -30.36 13.48 31.22
C LEU A 33 -28.91 13.92 31.19
N THR A 34 -28.73 15.14 31.69
CA THR A 34 -27.51 15.75 32.17
C THR A 34 -26.85 14.92 33.26
N LEU A 35 -25.56 14.65 33.13
CA LEU A 35 -24.67 14.41 34.25
C LEU A 35 -23.34 15.09 33.97
N ASN A 36 -23.22 16.31 34.51
CA ASN A 36 -21.95 16.92 34.83
C ASN A 36 -21.24 16.07 35.88
N CYS A 37 -19.98 15.75 35.65
CA CYS A 37 -19.01 15.63 36.74
C CYS A 37 -17.63 16.05 36.23
N SER A 38 -17.34 17.31 36.48
CA SER A 38 -16.01 17.91 36.51
C SER A 38 -15.06 17.10 37.40
N ALA A 39 -13.92 16.70 36.84
CA ALA A 39 -12.80 16.17 37.62
C ALA A 39 -11.47 16.74 37.11
N ARG A 40 -11.13 17.90 37.69
CA ARG A 40 -9.79 18.32 38.13
C ARG A 40 -8.62 18.11 37.15
N ASP A 41 -8.35 19.18 36.40
CA ASP A 41 -7.00 19.54 35.99
C ASP A 41 -6.15 19.77 37.25
N ARG A 42 -5.18 18.88 37.51
CA ARG A 42 -4.11 19.14 38.48
C ARG A 42 -2.88 19.54 37.69
N GLY A 43 -2.47 20.80 37.88
CA GLY A 43 -1.25 21.35 37.34
C GLY A 43 -0.03 20.50 37.69
N GLN A 44 0.82 20.29 36.70
CA GLN A 44 2.20 19.88 36.92
C GLN A 44 3.07 21.14 36.92
N ALA A 45 3.57 21.46 38.11
CA ALA A 45 4.65 22.39 38.31
C ALA A 45 5.91 21.85 37.62
N ALA A 46 6.56 22.73 36.86
CA ALA A 46 7.86 22.50 36.27
C ALA A 46 8.94 22.42 37.37
N CYS A 47 9.68 21.31 37.41
CA CYS A 47 10.98 21.25 38.07
C CYS A 47 12.04 21.05 36.99
N ALA A 48 12.93 22.03 36.89
CA ALA A 48 14.09 22.03 36.02
C ALA A 48 15.06 20.92 36.43
N GLY A 49 15.53 20.13 35.45
CA GLY A 49 16.57 19.13 35.65
C GLY A 49 17.11 18.60 34.33
N GLY A 50 18.39 18.84 34.06
CA GLY A 50 19.29 18.00 33.26
C GLY A 50 18.98 17.82 31.78
N TRP A 51 19.58 18.65 30.93
CA TRP A 51 19.60 18.47 29.48
C TRP A 51 20.47 17.24 29.10
N SER A 52 19.85 16.17 28.61
CA SER A 52 20.54 15.12 27.82
C SER A 52 19.78 14.92 26.50
N GLY A 53 20.51 15.01 25.40
CA GLY A 53 19.95 15.13 24.06
C GLY A 53 19.35 13.82 23.56
N ILE A 54 18.05 13.85 23.27
CA ILE A 54 17.40 13.45 22.01
C ILE A 54 16.22 14.41 21.90
N VAL A 55 16.21 15.27 20.86
CA VAL A 55 15.03 16.09 20.56
C VAL A 55 13.96 15.15 20.02
N THR A 56 13.22 14.48 20.90
CA THR A 56 11.88 14.01 20.60
C THR A 56 11.04 15.27 20.48
N ASN A 57 11.04 15.86 19.29
CA ASN A 57 10.15 16.96 19.01
C ASN A 57 8.72 16.41 19.13
N ALA A 58 8.13 16.62 20.31
CA ALA A 58 6.72 16.40 20.59
C ALA A 58 5.95 17.45 19.78
N TYR A 59 5.85 17.22 18.47
CA TYR A 59 4.91 17.92 17.63
C TYR A 59 3.51 17.58 18.15
N SER A 60 2.85 18.57 18.75
CA SER A 60 1.46 18.56 19.22
C SER A 60 0.43 18.47 18.06
N GLY A 61 0.84 18.00 16.88
CA GLY A 61 -0.03 17.80 15.71
C GLY A 61 -0.33 16.32 15.51
N THR A 62 -1.51 16.01 14.97
CA THR A 62 -1.83 14.66 14.50
C THR A 62 -0.80 14.25 13.45
N ARG A 63 -0.03 13.18 13.73
CA ARG A 63 0.95 12.64 12.79
C ARG A 63 0.24 12.22 11.50
N ARG A 64 0.90 12.47 10.37
CA ARG A 64 0.35 12.15 9.05
C ARG A 64 1.43 11.60 8.13
N TYR A 65 1.15 10.45 7.54
CA TYR A 65 2.05 9.76 6.65
C TYR A 65 1.40 9.58 5.28
N LEU A 66 2.20 9.73 4.23
CA LEU A 66 1.85 9.41 2.86
C LEU A 66 2.68 8.20 2.41
N ALA A 67 2.00 7.11 2.05
CA ALA A 67 2.64 5.93 1.48
C ALA A 67 2.52 5.93 -0.04
N LEU A 68 3.62 5.59 -0.69
CA LEU A 68 3.75 5.32 -2.10
C LEU A 68 3.99 3.81 -2.24
N TRP A 69 3.22 3.17 -3.11
CA TRP A 69 3.41 1.76 -3.48
C TRP A 69 3.58 1.63 -4.99
N PHE A 70 4.59 0.87 -5.41
CA PHE A 70 4.97 0.64 -6.81
C PHE A 70 4.65 -0.81 -7.21
N PRO A 71 3.41 -1.12 -7.63
CA PRO A 71 2.98 -2.49 -7.94
C PRO A 71 3.82 -3.19 -9.02
N PHE A 72 4.43 -2.41 -9.91
CA PHE A 72 5.18 -2.91 -11.06
C PHE A 72 6.63 -2.39 -11.08
N LEU A 73 7.22 -2.17 -9.89
CA LEU A 73 8.57 -1.59 -9.76
C LEU A 73 9.62 -2.21 -10.72
N PRO A 74 9.74 -3.54 -10.86
CA PRO A 74 10.76 -4.12 -11.74
C PRO A 74 10.47 -3.83 -13.22
N ALA A 75 9.20 -3.86 -13.62
CA ALA A 75 8.77 -3.59 -14.99
C ALA A 75 9.00 -2.11 -15.37
N ASP A 76 8.58 -1.19 -14.49
CA ASP A 76 8.75 0.24 -14.71
C ASP A 76 10.25 0.60 -14.75
N ARG A 77 11.06 0.07 -13.83
CA ARG A 77 12.52 0.26 -13.82
C ARG A 77 13.15 -0.22 -15.13
N LEU A 78 12.81 -1.43 -15.59
CA LEU A 78 13.40 -1.99 -16.81
C LEU A 78 13.06 -1.13 -18.03
N ARG A 79 11.81 -0.65 -18.13
CA ARG A 79 11.38 0.27 -19.21
C ARG A 79 12.16 1.59 -19.20
N ILE A 80 12.38 2.15 -18.01
CA ILE A 80 13.06 3.44 -17.86
C ILE A 80 14.56 3.33 -18.10
N GLN A 81 15.21 2.28 -17.57
CA GLN A 81 16.67 2.13 -17.66
C GLN A 81 17.13 1.48 -18.96
N GLN A 82 16.27 0.66 -19.57
CA GLN A 82 16.61 -0.15 -20.74
C GLN A 82 15.47 -0.10 -21.77
N PRO A 83 15.19 1.08 -22.34
CA PRO A 83 14.15 1.22 -23.36
C PRO A 83 14.42 0.29 -24.54
N ASP A 84 15.68 0.05 -24.91
CA ASP A 84 16.09 -0.85 -26.00
C ASP A 84 15.94 -2.35 -25.65
N ARG A 85 15.86 -2.73 -24.38
CA ARG A 85 15.54 -4.13 -24.01
C ARG A 85 14.04 -4.38 -23.94
N CYS A 86 13.27 -3.32 -23.68
CA CYS A 86 11.82 -3.36 -23.80
C CYS A 86 11.39 -3.26 -25.27
N SER A 87 12.14 -2.52 -26.09
CA SER A 87 11.99 -2.38 -27.55
C SER A 87 12.85 -3.44 -28.24
N ALA A 88 12.33 -4.65 -28.43
CA ALA A 88 13.16 -5.76 -28.91
C ALA A 88 13.96 -5.45 -30.20
N PRO A 89 15.10 -6.12 -30.42
CA PRO A 89 15.70 -6.20 -31.74
C PRO A 89 14.70 -6.95 -32.65
N THR A 90 14.07 -6.22 -33.57
CA THR A 90 13.17 -6.71 -34.64
C THR A 90 11.98 -7.58 -34.19
N GLY A 91 10.80 -6.96 -34.00
CA GLY A 91 9.51 -7.68 -34.09
C GLY A 91 8.67 -7.81 -32.82
N ARG A 92 9.06 -7.21 -31.70
CA ARG A 92 8.23 -7.22 -30.48
C ARG A 92 7.11 -6.18 -30.57
N PRO A 93 5.83 -6.55 -30.35
CA PRO A 93 4.79 -5.57 -30.16
C PRO A 93 5.04 -4.83 -28.84
N PRO A 94 4.91 -3.49 -28.80
CA PRO A 94 5.15 -2.67 -27.61
C PRO A 94 4.33 -3.11 -26.39
N ASP A 95 3.23 -3.83 -26.61
CA ASP A 95 2.31 -4.32 -25.58
C ASP A 95 2.55 -5.78 -25.15
N ALA A 96 3.67 -6.40 -25.58
CA ALA A 96 3.95 -7.79 -25.22
C ALA A 96 4.14 -7.97 -23.70
N PRO A 97 3.40 -8.90 -23.06
CA PRO A 97 3.37 -9.07 -21.62
C PRO A 97 4.75 -9.44 -21.08
N LEU A 98 5.22 -8.72 -20.06
CA LEU A 98 6.54 -8.89 -19.46
C LEU A 98 6.41 -9.51 -18.07
N VAL A 99 7.17 -10.59 -17.84
CA VAL A 99 7.23 -11.27 -16.55
C VAL A 99 8.68 -11.39 -16.07
N PHE A 100 8.85 -11.36 -14.76
CA PHE A 100 10.14 -11.49 -14.10
C PHE A 100 10.19 -12.80 -13.33
N THR A 101 11.23 -13.60 -13.56
CA THR A 101 11.36 -14.92 -12.93
C THR A 101 12.58 -15.01 -12.02
N ALA A 102 12.45 -15.78 -10.95
CA ALA A 102 13.57 -16.26 -10.14
C ALA A 102 13.46 -17.77 -9.92
N LYS A 103 14.59 -18.41 -9.57
CA LYS A 103 14.62 -19.83 -9.25
C LYS A 103 14.22 -20.06 -7.80
N VAL A 104 13.11 -20.75 -7.57
CA VAL A 104 12.59 -21.11 -6.24
C VAL A 104 12.49 -22.62 -6.15
N LYS A 105 13.24 -23.24 -5.22
CA LYS A 105 13.26 -24.72 -5.02
C LYS A 105 13.46 -25.53 -6.32
N GLY A 106 14.28 -25.02 -7.23
CA GLY A 106 14.60 -25.68 -8.51
C GLY A 106 13.70 -25.30 -9.69
N ALA A 107 12.56 -24.64 -9.47
CA ALA A 107 11.64 -24.21 -10.52
C ALA A 107 11.77 -22.71 -10.81
N LEU A 108 11.58 -22.30 -12.07
CA LEU A 108 11.42 -20.89 -12.42
C LEU A 108 9.99 -20.44 -12.12
N VAL A 109 9.87 -19.47 -11.22
CA VAL A 109 8.60 -18.93 -10.74
C VAL A 109 8.53 -17.44 -11.06
N LEU A 110 7.36 -16.97 -11.45
CA LEU A 110 7.08 -15.55 -11.64
C LEU A 110 7.15 -14.84 -10.28
N CYS A 111 8.01 -13.83 -10.17
CA CYS A 111 8.18 -13.02 -8.96
C CYS A 111 7.55 -11.63 -9.12
N ALA A 112 7.54 -11.10 -10.35
CA ALA A 112 6.80 -9.90 -10.71
C ALA A 112 6.26 -10.01 -12.13
N VAL A 113 5.24 -9.21 -12.42
CA VAL A 113 4.58 -9.13 -13.72
C VAL A 113 4.38 -7.66 -14.06
N ASP A 114 4.25 -7.34 -15.33
CA ASP A 114 3.85 -6.01 -15.77
C ASP A 114 2.31 -5.87 -15.86
N PRO A 115 1.78 -4.66 -16.14
CA PRO A 115 0.34 -4.46 -16.26
C PRO A 115 -0.33 -5.34 -17.34
N CYS A 116 0.34 -5.55 -18.48
CA CYS A 116 -0.18 -6.37 -19.58
C CYS A 116 -0.30 -7.84 -19.17
N ALA A 117 0.74 -8.41 -18.55
CA ALA A 117 0.74 -9.77 -18.03
C ALA A 117 -0.31 -9.93 -16.93
N GLN A 118 -0.47 -8.94 -16.05
CA GLN A 118 -1.50 -8.98 -15.00
C GLN A 118 -2.92 -8.99 -15.59
N ALA A 119 -3.17 -8.20 -16.64
CA ALA A 119 -4.46 -8.18 -17.32
C ALA A 119 -4.83 -9.53 -17.96
N LEU A 120 -3.84 -10.33 -18.33
CA LEU A 120 -4.00 -11.72 -18.82
C LEU A 120 -4.14 -12.75 -17.69
N GLY A 121 -4.20 -12.30 -16.43
CA GLY A 121 -4.33 -13.19 -15.26
C GLY A 121 -3.04 -13.91 -14.87
N LEU A 122 -1.87 -13.44 -15.35
CA LEU A 122 -0.58 -13.87 -14.82
C LEU A 122 -0.31 -13.13 -13.51
N ALA A 123 0.21 -13.85 -12.52
CA ALA A 123 0.48 -13.30 -11.20
C ALA A 123 1.76 -13.93 -10.62
N PRO A 124 2.43 -13.23 -9.68
CA PRO A 124 3.52 -13.82 -8.90
C PRO A 124 3.10 -15.14 -8.24
N GLY A 125 4.02 -16.10 -8.20
CA GLY A 125 3.81 -17.45 -7.67
C GLY A 125 3.48 -18.52 -8.72
N LEU A 126 3.09 -18.15 -9.95
CA LEU A 126 2.93 -19.09 -11.06
C LEU A 126 4.28 -19.60 -11.56
N THR A 127 4.34 -20.87 -12.01
CA THR A 127 5.54 -21.37 -12.69
C THR A 127 5.67 -20.75 -14.08
N LEU A 128 6.90 -20.61 -14.58
CA LEU A 128 7.13 -20.11 -15.93
C LEU A 128 6.50 -21.04 -16.99
N ALA A 129 6.46 -22.35 -16.72
CA ALA A 129 5.81 -23.31 -17.59
C ALA A 129 4.30 -23.05 -17.71
N ASP A 130 3.62 -22.86 -16.57
CA ASP A 130 2.18 -22.54 -16.56
C ASP A 130 1.88 -21.19 -17.20
N ALA A 131 2.74 -20.19 -16.98
CA ALA A 131 2.60 -18.88 -17.60
C ALA A 131 2.71 -18.97 -19.14
N ARG A 132 3.70 -19.69 -19.66
CA ARG A 132 3.89 -19.90 -21.11
C ARG A 132 2.78 -20.74 -21.74
N ALA A 133 2.19 -21.66 -20.99
CA ALA A 133 1.04 -22.43 -21.46
C ALA A 133 -0.20 -21.54 -21.66
N ARG A 134 -0.36 -20.50 -20.85
CA ARG A 134 -1.45 -19.52 -20.97
C ARG A 134 -1.17 -18.46 -22.02
N GLU A 135 0.07 -17.96 -22.04
CA GLU A 135 0.50 -16.89 -22.94
C GLU A 135 1.87 -17.23 -23.54
N PRO A 136 1.90 -17.87 -24.73
CA PRO A 136 3.16 -18.24 -25.38
C PRO A 136 4.01 -17.03 -25.81
N GLY A 137 3.39 -15.87 -26.05
CA GLY A 137 4.05 -14.65 -26.49
C GLY A 137 4.68 -13.82 -25.36
N LEU A 138 4.65 -14.30 -24.11
CA LEU A 138 5.20 -13.56 -22.98
C LEU A 138 6.72 -13.40 -23.07
N VAL A 139 7.19 -12.26 -22.60
CA VAL A 139 8.61 -11.95 -22.49
C VAL A 139 9.07 -12.21 -21.07
N VAL A 140 10.18 -12.92 -20.94
CA VAL A 140 10.77 -13.30 -19.65
C VAL A 140 12.02 -12.48 -19.42
N ALA A 141 12.09 -11.83 -18.26
CA ALA A 141 13.30 -11.24 -17.72
C ALA A 141 13.70 -11.95 -16.41
N GLU A 142 14.99 -11.95 -16.11
CA GLU A 142 15.46 -12.39 -14.80
C GLU A 142 15.17 -11.31 -13.75
N MET A 143 14.73 -11.73 -12.57
CA MET A 143 14.51 -10.82 -11.45
C MET A 143 15.84 -10.33 -10.88
N ASP A 144 16.01 -9.01 -10.80
CA ASP A 144 17.19 -8.36 -10.22
C ASP A 144 16.76 -7.51 -9.03
N ALA A 145 16.64 -8.16 -7.87
CA ALA A 145 16.15 -7.55 -6.64
C ALA A 145 17.10 -6.45 -6.11
N ASP A 146 18.39 -6.54 -6.41
CA ASP A 146 19.37 -5.54 -6.01
C ASP A 146 19.21 -4.27 -6.85
N ALA A 147 19.03 -4.40 -8.17
CA ALA A 147 18.74 -3.25 -9.02
C ALA A 147 17.38 -2.61 -8.68
N ASP A 148 16.37 -3.41 -8.32
CA ASP A 148 15.07 -2.89 -7.87
C ASP A 148 15.21 -2.11 -6.56
N ARG A 149 15.97 -2.64 -5.58
CA ARG A 149 16.26 -1.95 -4.31
C ARG A 149 17.01 -0.63 -4.55
N HIS A 150 18.05 -0.63 -5.37
CA HIS A 150 18.79 0.59 -5.70
C HIS A 150 17.92 1.63 -6.42
N TRP A 151 16.96 1.17 -7.24
CA TRP A 151 16.01 2.04 -7.90
C TRP A 151 15.02 2.66 -6.91
N LEU A 152 14.49 1.86 -5.99
CA LEU A 152 13.63 2.35 -4.89
C LEU A 152 14.34 3.42 -4.06
N ASP A 153 15.62 3.22 -3.74
CA ASP A 153 16.42 4.21 -3.01
C ASP A 153 16.59 5.52 -3.79
N ARG A 154 16.74 5.45 -5.12
CA ARG A 154 16.78 6.64 -5.99
C ARG A 154 15.45 7.38 -5.97
N LEU A 155 14.32 6.66 -6.06
CA LEU A 155 12.97 7.23 -5.96
C LEU A 155 12.75 7.87 -4.58
N ALA A 156 13.20 7.23 -3.51
CA ALA A 156 13.10 7.74 -2.14
C ALA A 156 13.93 9.01 -1.95
N ARG A 157 15.17 9.07 -2.46
CA ARG A 157 15.97 10.32 -2.47
C ARG A 157 15.29 11.44 -3.24
N ARG A 158 14.66 11.12 -4.37
CA ARG A 158 13.87 12.10 -5.14
C ARG A 158 12.69 12.64 -4.32
N CYS A 159 12.16 11.86 -3.38
CA CYS A 159 11.08 12.28 -2.50
C CYS A 159 11.49 13.28 -1.40
N LEU A 160 12.80 13.44 -1.15
CA LEU A 160 13.31 14.36 -0.11
C LEU A 160 12.92 15.84 -0.35
N ARG A 161 12.52 16.20 -1.58
CA ARG A 161 12.05 17.56 -1.89
C ARG A 161 10.70 17.93 -1.25
N TRP A 162 9.92 16.93 -0.82
CA TRP A 162 8.61 17.17 -0.18
C TRP A 162 8.67 17.05 1.34
N SER A 163 9.59 16.23 1.86
CA SER A 163 9.83 16.09 3.30
C SER A 163 11.23 15.51 3.52
N PRO A 164 11.97 15.94 4.55
CA PRO A 164 13.23 15.29 4.94
C PRO A 164 13.01 13.91 5.58
N GLN A 165 11.77 13.57 5.96
CA GLN A 165 11.41 12.34 6.65
C GLN A 165 10.86 11.30 5.65
N VAL A 166 11.75 10.68 4.88
CA VAL A 166 11.41 9.69 3.86
C VAL A 166 12.05 8.36 4.19
N THR A 167 11.29 7.27 4.13
CA THR A 167 11.76 5.92 4.42
C THR A 167 11.37 4.97 3.28
N PRO A 168 12.33 4.34 2.57
CA PRO A 168 12.03 3.24 1.67
C PRO A 168 11.50 2.05 2.47
N VAL A 169 10.46 1.42 1.95
CA VAL A 169 9.83 0.22 2.49
C VAL A 169 10.03 -0.88 1.45
N THR A 170 10.99 -1.77 1.69
CA THR A 170 11.29 -2.87 0.76
C THR A 170 10.10 -3.84 0.66
N PRO A 171 9.88 -4.44 -0.51
CA PRO A 171 10.67 -4.31 -1.74
C PRO A 171 10.25 -3.14 -2.66
N ASP A 172 9.09 -2.52 -2.45
CA ASP A 172 8.38 -1.76 -3.49
C ASP A 172 7.54 -0.57 -2.96
N GLY A 173 7.90 -0.01 -1.80
CA GLY A 173 7.18 1.10 -1.18
C GLY A 173 8.08 2.23 -0.68
N ILE A 174 7.51 3.41 -0.50
CA ILE A 174 8.15 4.55 0.17
C ILE A 174 7.13 5.15 1.12
N THR A 175 7.54 5.48 2.35
CA THR A 175 6.73 6.22 3.30
C THR A 175 7.33 7.60 3.53
N ILE A 176 6.48 8.62 3.53
CA ILE A 176 6.86 10.02 3.77
C ILE A 176 6.09 10.51 4.98
N ASP A 177 6.78 10.99 6.02
CA ASP A 177 6.13 11.78 7.07
C ASP A 177 5.85 13.17 6.52
N ILE A 178 4.56 13.49 6.35
CA ILE A 178 4.08 14.75 5.81
C ILE A 178 3.51 15.66 6.92
N THR A 179 3.72 15.28 8.18
CA THR A 179 3.31 16.05 9.35
C THR A 179 3.88 17.47 9.25
N GLY A 180 2.98 18.45 9.19
CA GLY A 180 3.36 19.86 9.05
C GLY A 180 3.88 20.27 7.67
N ALA A 181 4.16 19.37 6.74
CA ALA A 181 4.66 19.73 5.39
C ALA A 181 3.53 19.89 4.36
N ALA A 182 2.42 19.16 4.51
CA ALA A 182 1.37 19.08 3.50
C ALA A 182 0.76 20.45 3.10
N HIS A 183 0.64 21.40 4.03
CA HIS A 183 0.07 22.72 3.77
C HIS A 183 0.86 23.53 2.72
N LEU A 184 2.18 23.30 2.61
CA LEU A 184 3.04 23.94 1.60
C LEU A 184 2.71 23.51 0.17
N PHE A 185 1.95 22.43 0.02
CA PHE A 185 1.66 21.78 -1.26
C PHE A 185 0.16 21.74 -1.57
N GLY A 186 -0.64 22.62 -0.94
CA GLY A 186 -2.10 22.62 -1.10
C GLY A 186 -2.81 21.53 -0.30
N GLY A 187 -2.22 21.10 0.83
CA GLY A 187 -2.76 20.05 1.70
C GLY A 187 -2.41 18.64 1.22
N GLU A 188 -2.97 17.62 1.88
CA GLU A 188 -2.70 16.20 1.57
C GLU A 188 -3.04 15.86 0.11
N ALA A 189 -4.19 16.34 -0.37
CA ALA A 189 -4.64 16.10 -1.74
C ALA A 189 -3.70 16.76 -2.77
N GLY A 190 -3.31 18.02 -2.56
CA GLY A 190 -2.40 18.73 -3.45
C GLY A 190 -1.01 18.09 -3.48
N LEU A 191 -0.47 17.67 -2.33
CA LEU A 191 0.79 16.94 -2.25
C LEU A 191 0.71 15.59 -2.99
N ALA A 192 -0.37 14.83 -2.79
CA ALA A 192 -0.56 13.55 -3.45
C ALA A 192 -0.62 13.69 -4.98
N VAL A 193 -1.31 14.71 -5.50
CA VAL A 193 -1.34 15.02 -6.94
C VAL A 193 0.06 15.35 -7.45
N GLN A 194 0.78 16.25 -6.79
CA GLN A 194 2.14 16.63 -7.20
C GLN A 194 3.12 15.45 -7.24
N ILE A 195 3.06 14.57 -6.22
CA ILE A 195 3.89 13.36 -6.19
C ILE A 195 3.51 12.41 -7.32
N LYS A 196 2.21 12.17 -7.51
CA LYS A 196 1.69 11.30 -8.55
C LYS A 196 2.14 11.78 -9.93
N ASP A 197 1.93 13.06 -10.24
CA ASP A 197 2.27 13.63 -11.54
C ASP A 197 3.79 13.59 -11.80
N ALA A 198 4.59 13.91 -10.78
CA ALA A 198 6.03 13.92 -10.94
C ALA A 198 6.66 12.52 -11.11
N LEU A 199 6.05 11.48 -10.52
CA LEU A 199 6.50 10.10 -10.69
C LEU A 199 5.91 9.45 -11.94
N ALA A 200 4.66 9.76 -12.30
CA ALA A 200 4.08 9.37 -13.57
C ALA A 200 4.84 9.98 -14.76
N GLY A 201 5.31 11.23 -14.62
CA GLY A 201 6.12 11.92 -15.63
C GLY A 201 7.48 11.27 -15.91
N ILE A 202 7.94 10.35 -15.07
CA ILE A 202 9.13 9.52 -15.34
C ILE A 202 8.79 8.06 -15.67
N GLY A 203 7.51 7.74 -15.90
CA GLY A 203 7.06 6.40 -16.29
C GLY A 203 6.83 5.43 -15.13
N MET A 204 6.71 5.92 -13.88
CA MET A 204 6.41 5.05 -12.74
C MET A 204 4.91 4.89 -12.52
N THR A 205 4.48 3.64 -12.38
CA THR A 205 3.13 3.28 -11.93
C THR A 205 3.10 3.20 -10.41
N LEU A 206 2.16 3.90 -9.78
CA LEU A 206 2.09 3.95 -8.32
C LEU A 206 0.68 4.12 -7.78
N ARG A 207 0.51 3.72 -6.52
CA ARG A 207 -0.68 4.00 -5.70
C ARG A 207 -0.29 4.77 -4.45
N LEU A 208 -1.16 5.66 -4.02
CA LEU A 208 -0.96 6.54 -2.87
C LEU A 208 -2.07 6.36 -1.85
N ALA A 209 -1.72 6.42 -0.57
CA ALA A 209 -2.68 6.58 0.52
C ALA A 209 -2.06 7.36 1.68
N CYS A 210 -2.90 8.15 2.36
CA CYS A 210 -2.55 8.84 3.59
C CYS A 210 -3.15 8.11 4.79
N ALA A 211 -2.42 8.10 5.90
CA ALA A 211 -2.93 7.58 7.18
C ALA A 211 -2.24 8.23 8.38
N ALA A 212 -2.78 7.97 9.57
CA ALA A 212 -2.22 8.42 10.85
C ALA A 212 -0.95 7.65 11.25
N THR A 213 -0.74 6.43 10.74
CA THR A 213 0.47 5.62 10.97
C THR A 213 1.12 5.18 9.66
N PRO A 214 2.45 4.94 9.63
CA PRO A 214 3.13 4.50 8.42
C PRO A 214 2.65 3.12 7.95
N GLU A 215 2.36 2.20 8.89
CA GLU A 215 1.82 0.87 8.57
C GLU A 215 0.43 0.97 7.95
N ALA A 216 -0.46 1.80 8.51
CA ALA A 216 -1.77 2.04 7.93
C ALA A 216 -1.69 2.64 6.52
N ALA A 217 -0.81 3.62 6.31
CA ALA A 217 -0.64 4.25 5.01
C ALA A 217 -0.20 3.23 3.96
N GLN A 218 0.80 2.40 4.27
CA GLN A 218 1.28 1.34 3.38
C GLN A 218 0.20 0.28 3.11
N ALA A 219 -0.48 -0.17 4.16
CA ALA A 219 -1.54 -1.16 4.08
C ALA A 219 -2.71 -0.66 3.19
N LEU A 220 -3.11 0.59 3.34
CA LEU A 220 -4.14 1.23 2.53
C LEU A 220 -3.70 1.40 1.08
N ALA A 221 -2.46 1.86 0.83
CA ALA A 221 -1.93 2.04 -0.53
C ALA A 221 -1.92 0.72 -1.32
N ARG A 222 -1.67 -0.41 -0.66
CA ARG A 222 -1.60 -1.74 -1.26
C ARG A 222 -2.97 -2.39 -1.41
N HIS A 223 -3.80 -2.35 -0.37
CA HIS A 223 -4.95 -3.24 -0.26
C HIS A 223 -6.31 -2.56 -0.26
N ALA A 224 -6.40 -1.24 0.00
CA ALA A 224 -7.68 -0.56 0.02
C ALA A 224 -8.17 -0.23 -1.40
N PRO A 225 -9.49 -0.22 -1.65
CA PRO A 225 -10.03 0.47 -2.80
C PRO A 225 -9.81 1.99 -2.62
N LEU A 226 -9.35 2.66 -3.68
CA LEU A 226 -9.14 4.11 -3.70
C LEU A 226 -10.26 4.78 -4.52
N PRO A 227 -10.71 6.01 -4.17
CA PRO A 227 -10.23 6.85 -3.06
C PRO A 227 -10.78 6.45 -1.69
N ILE A 228 -10.02 6.74 -0.63
CA ILE A 228 -10.42 6.47 0.77
C ILE A 228 -11.23 7.65 1.29
N ARG A 229 -12.45 7.37 1.76
CA ARG A 229 -13.36 8.38 2.34
C ARG A 229 -13.33 8.38 3.87
N ASP A 230 -13.24 7.20 4.46
CA ASP A 230 -13.17 6.97 5.90
C ASP A 230 -11.99 6.02 6.15
N GLU A 231 -10.93 6.56 6.74
CA GLU A 231 -9.71 5.83 7.04
C GLU A 231 -9.95 4.68 8.01
N ALA A 232 -10.69 4.91 9.10
CA ALA A 232 -10.94 3.89 10.11
C ALA A 232 -11.77 2.73 9.54
N CYS A 233 -12.79 3.06 8.74
CA CYS A 233 -13.57 2.04 8.03
C CYS A 233 -12.70 1.28 7.03
N ALA A 234 -11.90 1.99 6.22
CA ALA A 234 -11.03 1.36 5.22
C ALA A 234 -10.04 0.39 5.88
N ILE A 235 -9.36 0.81 6.96
CA ILE A 235 -8.43 -0.02 7.74
C ILE A 235 -9.12 -1.30 8.23
N ARG A 236 -10.33 -1.22 8.79
CA ARG A 236 -11.06 -2.40 9.29
C ARG A 236 -11.44 -3.39 8.19
N THR A 237 -11.63 -2.92 6.96
CA THR A 237 -11.96 -3.79 5.81
C THR A 237 -10.75 -4.44 5.16
N LEU A 238 -9.54 -4.04 5.52
CA LEU A 238 -8.32 -4.60 4.93
C LEU A 238 -8.19 -6.10 5.23
N PRO A 239 -7.61 -6.88 4.30
CA PRO A 239 -7.31 -8.28 4.53
C PRO A 239 -6.17 -8.44 5.57
N VAL A 240 -6.12 -9.56 6.28
CA VAL A 240 -5.08 -9.81 7.30
C VAL A 240 -3.65 -9.83 6.76
N ILE A 241 -3.46 -10.08 5.45
CA ILE A 241 -2.14 -9.98 4.81
C ILE A 241 -1.56 -8.56 4.90
N ALA A 242 -2.41 -7.55 5.06
CA ALA A 242 -2.00 -6.16 5.21
C ALA A 242 -1.22 -5.88 6.52
N LEU A 243 -1.22 -6.83 7.48
CA LEU A 243 -0.38 -6.74 8.68
C LEU A 243 1.12 -6.92 8.40
N GLY A 244 1.48 -7.46 7.23
CA GLY A 244 2.88 -7.72 6.89
C GLY A 244 3.55 -8.78 7.76
N LEU A 245 2.78 -9.73 8.30
CA LEU A 245 3.31 -10.86 9.05
C LEU A 245 3.95 -11.89 8.10
N GLU A 246 4.84 -12.72 8.64
CA GLU A 246 5.40 -13.86 7.90
C GLU A 246 4.31 -14.77 7.30
N ASP A 247 4.64 -15.43 6.19
CA ASP A 247 3.69 -16.22 5.41
C ASP A 247 2.94 -17.27 6.25
N GLU A 248 3.62 -17.97 7.15
CA GLU A 248 2.97 -19.00 7.97
C GLU A 248 2.03 -18.39 9.00
N ALA A 249 2.41 -17.27 9.62
CA ALA A 249 1.55 -16.54 10.55
C ALA A 249 0.30 -15.97 9.85
N THR A 250 0.48 -15.39 8.67
CA THR A 250 -0.62 -14.90 7.82
C THR A 250 -1.57 -16.05 7.43
N ARG A 251 -1.03 -17.21 7.03
CA ARG A 251 -1.82 -18.40 6.70
C ARG A 251 -2.56 -18.96 7.91
N ALA A 252 -1.94 -18.97 9.09
CA ALA A 252 -2.57 -19.40 10.33
C ALA A 252 -3.80 -18.54 10.67
N LEU A 253 -3.71 -17.22 10.51
CA LEU A 253 -4.85 -16.30 10.68
C LEU A 253 -5.98 -16.61 9.69
N GLN A 254 -5.64 -16.81 8.41
CA GLN A 254 -6.62 -17.14 7.37
C GLN A 254 -7.32 -18.48 7.63
N ARG A 255 -6.58 -19.52 8.02
CA ARG A 255 -7.12 -20.84 8.39
C ARG A 255 -8.04 -20.75 9.63
N ALA A 256 -7.75 -19.85 10.56
CA ALA A 256 -8.60 -19.57 11.71
C ALA A 256 -9.89 -18.78 11.37
N GLY A 257 -10.12 -18.45 10.10
CA GLY A 257 -11.28 -17.70 9.63
C GLY A 257 -11.18 -16.19 9.83
N LEU A 258 -10.02 -15.68 10.27
CA LEU A 258 -9.76 -14.25 10.46
C LEU A 258 -9.28 -13.68 9.13
N LYS A 259 -10.21 -13.14 8.34
CA LYS A 259 -9.92 -12.63 7.00
C LYS A 259 -9.64 -11.13 6.96
N THR A 260 -10.17 -10.36 7.89
CA THR A 260 -10.06 -8.89 7.91
C THR A 260 -9.47 -8.35 9.21
N ILE A 261 -8.85 -7.17 9.13
CA ILE A 261 -8.32 -6.44 10.29
C ILE A 261 -9.41 -6.15 11.31
N GLY A 262 -10.62 -5.75 10.88
CA GLY A 262 -11.72 -5.47 11.78
C GLY A 262 -12.21 -6.72 12.54
N ALA A 263 -12.16 -7.89 11.91
CA ALA A 263 -12.48 -9.16 12.57
C ALA A 263 -11.38 -9.59 13.57
N LEU A 264 -10.12 -9.28 13.28
CA LEU A 264 -8.99 -9.52 14.16
C LEU A 264 -9.03 -8.57 15.38
N ALA A 265 -9.25 -7.28 15.16
CA ALA A 265 -9.34 -6.25 16.20
C ALA A 265 -10.49 -6.45 17.18
N ALA A 266 -11.53 -7.20 16.81
CA ALA A 266 -12.61 -7.57 17.70
C ALA A 266 -12.24 -8.70 18.69
N ARG A 267 -11.06 -9.32 18.57
CA ARG A 267 -10.62 -10.41 19.43
C ARG A 267 -9.83 -9.89 20.64
N PRO A 268 -9.96 -10.51 21.83
CA PRO A 268 -9.14 -10.15 22.98
C PRO A 268 -7.64 -10.33 22.68
N SER A 269 -6.84 -9.30 22.93
CA SER A 269 -5.39 -9.32 22.65
C SER A 269 -4.64 -10.49 23.31
N PRO A 270 -4.93 -10.92 24.55
CA PRO A 270 -4.25 -12.08 25.15
C PRO A 270 -4.48 -13.38 24.37
N ALA A 271 -5.70 -13.59 23.86
CA ALA A 271 -6.03 -14.77 23.07
C ALA A 271 -5.34 -14.76 21.69
N LEU A 272 -5.16 -13.57 21.10
CA LEU A 272 -4.37 -13.41 19.88
C LEU A 272 -2.90 -13.70 20.11
N ALA A 273 -2.31 -13.12 21.16
CA ALA A 273 -0.90 -13.33 21.49
C ALA A 273 -0.58 -14.80 21.76
N ALA A 274 -1.45 -15.51 22.49
CA ALA A 274 -1.25 -16.92 22.81
C ALA A 274 -1.27 -17.85 21.58
N ARG A 275 -1.97 -17.48 20.50
CA ARG A 275 -2.16 -18.33 19.31
C ARG A 275 -1.30 -17.93 18.11
N PHE A 276 -1.07 -16.63 17.94
CA PHE A 276 -0.43 -16.05 16.76
C PHE A 276 0.85 -15.26 17.10
N GLY A 277 1.22 -15.21 18.38
CA GLY A 277 2.42 -14.54 18.87
C GLY A 277 2.24 -13.05 19.13
N ALA A 278 3.20 -12.47 19.85
CA ALA A 278 3.20 -11.05 20.21
C ALA A 278 3.31 -10.13 18.99
N GLN A 279 4.05 -10.56 17.95
CA GLN A 279 4.24 -9.76 16.73
C GLN A 279 2.91 -9.44 16.02
N ALA A 280 1.96 -10.39 15.99
CA ALA A 280 0.65 -10.14 15.39
C ALA A 280 -0.14 -9.05 16.13
N VAL A 281 -0.04 -9.03 17.46
CA VAL A 281 -0.69 -8.00 18.29
C VAL A 281 0.00 -6.65 18.10
N THR A 282 1.34 -6.60 18.11
CA THR A 282 2.09 -5.37 17.85
C THR A 282 1.81 -4.80 16.47
N ALA A 283 1.80 -5.63 15.41
CA ALA A 283 1.48 -5.21 14.06
C ALA A 283 0.06 -4.63 13.97
N LEU A 284 -0.91 -5.27 14.63
CA LEU A 284 -2.29 -4.79 14.67
C LEU A 284 -2.39 -3.42 15.38
N ARG A 285 -1.71 -3.25 16.51
CA ARG A 285 -1.70 -1.99 17.27
C ARG A 285 -1.08 -0.85 16.46
N ARG A 286 0.00 -1.11 15.74
CA ARG A 286 0.64 -0.13 14.86
C ARG A 286 -0.23 0.25 13.66
N LEU A 287 -0.85 -0.75 13.03
CA LEU A 287 -1.75 -0.55 11.91
C LEU A 287 -3.04 0.19 12.30
N THR A 288 -3.52 0.03 13.54
CA THR A 288 -4.72 0.71 14.05
C THR A 288 -4.43 2.04 14.75
N GLY A 289 -3.17 2.37 15.01
CA GLY A 289 -2.76 3.60 15.68
C GLY A 289 -2.78 3.55 17.21
N GLU A 290 -2.99 2.38 17.82
CA GLU A 290 -2.85 2.17 19.27
C GLU A 290 -1.39 2.25 19.73
N GLU A 291 -0.44 1.92 18.85
CA GLU A 291 1.00 2.01 19.09
C GLU A 291 1.66 2.75 17.92
N GLN A 292 2.69 3.56 18.19
CA GLN A 292 3.51 4.19 17.15
C GLN A 292 4.92 3.61 17.17
N ALA A 293 5.43 3.27 15.99
CA ALA A 293 6.82 2.86 15.81
C ALA A 293 7.68 4.04 15.33
N PRO A 294 8.91 4.20 15.84
CA PRO A 294 9.88 5.08 15.23
C PRO A 294 10.16 4.62 13.79
N ILE A 295 10.11 5.56 12.86
CA ILE A 295 10.51 5.31 11.47
C ILE A 295 11.97 5.74 11.35
N ALA A 296 12.79 4.96 10.63
CA ALA A 296 14.16 5.32 10.29
C ALA A 296 14.17 6.02 8.90
N PRO A 297 14.34 7.34 8.83
CA PRO A 297 14.41 8.05 7.56
C PRO A 297 15.74 7.81 6.85
N LEU A 298 15.74 8.01 5.54
CA LEU A 298 16.97 8.12 4.76
C LEU A 298 17.84 9.23 5.34
N VAL A 299 19.10 8.88 5.58
CA VAL A 299 20.11 9.87 5.92
C VAL A 299 20.55 10.54 4.61
N PRO A 300 20.31 11.85 4.41
CA PRO A 300 20.81 12.52 3.23
C PRO A 300 22.34 12.49 3.26
N HIS A 301 22.95 12.28 2.10
CA HIS A 301 24.41 12.36 1.99
C HIS A 301 24.84 13.80 2.29
N ARG A 302 25.75 13.98 3.25
CA ARG A 302 26.31 15.29 3.55
C ARG A 302 27.10 15.75 2.32
N PRO A 303 26.83 16.95 1.76
CA PRO A 303 27.61 17.45 0.63
C PRO A 303 29.08 17.57 1.06
N LEU A 304 29.98 17.01 0.26
CA LEU A 304 31.41 17.16 0.44
C LEU A 304 31.76 18.64 0.22
N ARG A 305 32.19 19.32 1.28
CA ARG A 305 32.75 20.66 1.18
C ARG A 305 34.21 20.50 0.80
N PHE A 306 34.55 20.87 -0.42
CA PHE A 306 35.94 21.14 -0.78
C PHE A 306 36.24 22.55 -0.28
N THR A 307 37.05 22.64 0.77
CA THR A 307 37.61 23.90 1.31
C THR A 307 38.90 24.26 0.60
#